data_AF-C3YJF7-F1
#
_entry.id   AF-C3YJF7-F1
#
_cell.length_a   1.000
_cell.length_b   1.000
_cell.length_c   1.000
_cell.angle_alpha   90.00
_cell.angle_beta   90.00
_cell.angle_gamma   90.00
#
_symmetry.space_group_name_H-M   'P 1'
#
loop_
_entity.id
_entity.type
_entity.pdbx_description
1 polymer ?
#
loop_
_entity_poly.entity_id
_entity_poly.type
_entity_poly.pdbx_seq_one_letter_code
_entity_poly.pdbx_strand_id
1 'polypeptide(L)'
;MGSGQKLRCSAFLLVLLGLLTPTSSAEKVLLVPPPVGDSHWMAMAKIGRALVDKGHTVAVVIPQDLMVKRRAEWPDFQFEAFQDQGTYVRLKEIQEKGLSTAGKLSIFEFANLFYAMSGELMKHCSLLLGD
;
A
#
# COMPACT_ATOMS: atom_id res chain seq x y z
N MET A 1 -33.82 17.47 45.51
CA MET A 1 -33.64 16.20 44.76
C MET A 1 -33.70 16.45 43.25
N GLY A 2 -32.68 17.04 42.62
CA GLY A 2 -32.79 17.45 41.20
C GLY A 2 -31.51 17.45 40.37
N SER A 3 -30.35 17.10 40.94
CA SER A 3 -29.07 17.07 40.22
C SER A 3 -28.79 15.70 39.58
N GLY A 4 -29.07 14.59 40.27
CA GLY A 4 -28.78 13.23 39.79
C GLY A 4 -29.56 12.80 38.55
N GLN A 5 -30.80 13.28 38.38
CA GLN A 5 -31.64 12.97 37.22
C GLN A 5 -31.18 13.75 35.96
N LYS A 6 -30.68 14.97 36.14
CA LYS A 6 -30.12 15.80 35.06
C LYS A 6 -28.79 15.24 34.54
N LEU A 7 -27.91 14.77 35.44
CA LEU A 7 -26.66 14.10 35.05
C LEU A 7 -26.93 12.79 34.29
N ARG A 8 -27.92 12.01 34.74
CA ARG A 8 -28.32 10.76 34.06
C ARG A 8 -28.84 11.02 32.65
N CYS A 9 -29.77 11.96 32.48
CA CYS A 9 -30.26 12.33 31.14
C CYS A 9 -29.16 12.89 30.24
N SER A 10 -28.24 13.68 30.79
CA SER A 10 -27.09 14.21 30.04
C SER A 10 -26.14 13.11 29.59
N ALA A 11 -25.87 12.10 30.43
CA ALA A 11 -25.04 10.96 30.06
C ALA A 11 -25.69 10.12 28.95
N PHE A 12 -27.00 9.86 29.05
CA PHE A 12 -27.75 9.14 27.99
C PHE A 12 -27.75 9.91 26.67
N LEU A 13 -27.91 11.24 26.71
CA LEU A 13 -27.84 12.07 25.52
C LEU A 13 -26.45 12.06 24.87
N LEU A 14 -25.37 12.10 25.67
CA LEU A 14 -24.00 12.02 25.16
C LEU A 14 -23.70 10.65 24.52
N VAL A 15 -24.20 9.56 25.11
CA VAL A 15 -24.06 8.20 24.54
C VAL A 15 -24.85 8.07 23.24
N LEU A 16 -26.10 8.56 23.19
CA LEU A 16 -26.87 8.59 21.94
C LEU A 16 -26.18 9.45 20.88
N LEU A 17 -25.65 10.60 21.25
CA LEU A 17 -24.97 11.51 20.32
C LEU A 17 -23.70 10.86 19.75
N GLY A 18 -22.92 10.14 20.57
CA GLY A 18 -21.75 9.38 20.12
C GLY A 18 -22.09 8.15 19.26
N LEU A 19 -23.28 7.57 19.42
CA LEU A 19 -23.81 6.50 18.56
C LEU A 19 -24.40 7.05 17.24
N LEU A 20 -24.85 8.31 17.24
CA LEU A 20 -25.45 9.02 16.11
C LEU A 20 -24.44 9.81 15.29
N THR A 21 -23.24 10.08 15.81
CA THR A 21 -22.15 10.60 14.99
C THR A 21 -21.85 9.56 13.92
N PRO A 22 -21.96 9.89 12.62
CA PRO A 22 -21.44 9.03 11.59
C PRO A 22 -20.00 8.72 11.99
N THR A 23 -19.63 7.45 12.01
CA THR A 23 -18.21 7.08 11.92
C THR A 23 -17.67 7.94 10.78
N SER A 24 -16.84 8.94 11.10
CA SER A 24 -16.25 9.83 10.11
C SER A 24 -15.81 8.94 8.96
N SER A 25 -16.35 9.16 7.76
CA SER A 25 -16.05 8.31 6.61
C SER A 25 -14.57 8.48 6.35
N ALA A 26 -13.77 7.58 6.92
CA ALA A 26 -12.34 7.64 6.80
C ALA A 26 -12.01 7.54 5.32
N GLU A 27 -11.19 8.49 4.86
CA GLU A 27 -10.95 8.71 3.45
C GLU A 27 -10.36 7.45 2.79
N LYS A 28 -10.67 7.24 1.51
CA LYS A 28 -10.12 6.11 0.73
C LYS A 28 -8.68 6.43 0.35
N VAL A 29 -7.77 5.53 0.70
CA VAL A 29 -6.33 5.70 0.45
C VAL A 29 -5.90 4.74 -0.64
N LEU A 30 -5.29 5.28 -1.70
CA LEU A 30 -4.65 4.50 -2.74
C LEU A 30 -3.18 4.26 -2.38
N LEU A 31 -2.79 3.00 -2.25
CA LEU A 31 -1.42 2.59 -2.01
C LEU A 31 -0.79 2.11 -3.31
N VAL A 32 0.25 2.81 -3.76
CA VAL A 32 1.02 2.48 -4.97
C VAL A 32 2.42 2.01 -4.53
N PRO A 33 2.61 0.70 -4.27
CA PRO A 33 3.90 0.18 -3.86
C PRO A 33 4.89 0.14 -5.02
N PRO A 34 6.20 0.22 -4.76
CA PRO A 34 7.18 -0.09 -5.78
C PRO A 34 7.03 -1.55 -6.23
N PRO A 35 7.25 -1.85 -7.53
CA PRO A 35 7.12 -3.21 -8.07
C PRO A 35 8.07 -4.21 -7.43
N VAL A 36 9.24 -3.74 -6.98
CA VAL A 36 10.28 -4.54 -6.35
C VAL A 36 10.72 -3.90 -5.03
N GLY A 37 11.47 -4.64 -4.22
CA GLY A 37 11.86 -4.24 -2.87
C GLY A 37 10.84 -4.71 -1.83
N ASP A 38 10.93 -5.99 -1.43
CA ASP A 38 10.02 -6.58 -0.43
C ASP A 38 10.02 -5.82 0.91
N SER A 39 11.14 -5.22 1.28
CA SER A 39 11.24 -4.34 2.46
C SER A 39 10.36 -3.10 2.35
N HIS A 40 10.30 -2.48 1.16
CA HIS A 40 9.49 -1.29 0.89
C HIS A 40 8.01 -1.67 0.89
N TRP A 41 7.64 -2.78 0.23
CA TRP A 41 6.30 -3.35 0.31
C TRP A 41 5.86 -3.59 1.74
N MET A 42 6.67 -4.29 2.54
CA MET A 42 6.35 -4.62 3.93
C MET A 42 6.12 -3.36 4.79
N ALA A 43 6.94 -2.33 4.62
CA ALA A 43 6.76 -1.06 5.33
C ALA A 43 5.45 -0.38 4.92
N MET A 44 5.17 -0.30 3.62
CA MET A 44 3.93 0.30 3.10
C MET A 44 2.68 -0.48 3.52
N ALA A 45 2.74 -1.81 3.53
CA ALA A 45 1.64 -2.65 4.00
C ALA A 45 1.37 -2.43 5.50
N LYS A 46 2.41 -2.32 6.34
CA LYS A 46 2.21 -1.99 7.77
C LYS A 46 1.56 -0.62 7.96
N ILE A 47 1.95 0.38 7.17
CA ILE A 47 1.31 1.71 7.17
C ILE A 47 -0.16 1.59 6.74
N GLY A 48 -0.44 0.85 5.67
CA GLY A 48 -1.79 0.58 5.20
C GLY A 48 -2.66 -0.10 6.26
N ARG A 49 -2.13 -1.09 6.98
CA ARG A 49 -2.85 -1.76 8.07
C ARG A 49 -3.17 -0.79 9.20
N ALA A 50 -2.23 0.07 9.58
CA ALA A 50 -2.48 1.10 10.59
C ALA A 50 -3.58 2.10 10.16
N LEU A 51 -3.71 2.39 8.86
CA LEU A 51 -4.81 3.20 8.33
C LEU A 51 -6.14 2.45 8.38
N VAL A 52 -6.16 1.17 8.01
CA VAL A 52 -7.33 0.30 8.15
C VAL A 52 -7.80 0.23 9.61
N ASP A 53 -6.88 0.10 10.56
CA ASP A 53 -7.20 0.08 11.99
C ASP A 53 -7.80 1.41 12.48
N LYS A 54 -7.57 2.52 11.75
CA LYS A 54 -8.21 3.83 11.98
C LYS A 54 -9.49 4.05 11.19
N GLY A 55 -9.98 3.02 10.51
CA GLY A 55 -11.24 3.01 9.76
C GLY A 55 -11.10 3.34 8.28
N HIS A 56 -9.90 3.66 7.77
CA HIS A 56 -9.71 3.97 6.35
C HIS A 56 -9.90 2.73 5.47
N THR A 57 -10.42 2.94 4.27
CA THR A 57 -10.34 1.93 3.21
C THR A 57 -9.02 2.10 2.47
N VAL A 58 -8.19 1.06 2.45
CA VAL A 58 -6.92 1.06 1.70
C VAL A 58 -7.06 0.17 0.47
N ALA A 59 -6.87 0.75 -0.71
CA ALA A 59 -6.83 0.04 -1.99
C ALA A 59 -5.39 0.01 -2.49
N VAL A 60 -4.85 -1.17 -2.76
CA VAL A 60 -3.49 -1.36 -3.26
C VAL A 60 -3.53 -1.64 -4.75
N VAL A 61 -2.78 -0.88 -5.54
CA VAL A 61 -2.63 -1.14 -6.97
C VAL A 61 -1.40 -2.01 -7.22
N ILE A 62 -1.57 -3.13 -7.92
CA ILE A 62 -0.49 -4.09 -8.19
C ILE A 62 -0.66 -4.82 -9.53
N PRO A 63 0.41 -5.40 -10.08
CA PRO A 63 0.32 -6.37 -11.18
C PRO A 63 -0.67 -7.50 -10.89
N GLN A 64 -1.44 -7.89 -11.89
CA GLN A 64 -2.42 -8.97 -11.78
C GLN A 64 -1.81 -10.28 -11.24
N ASP A 65 -0.59 -10.61 -11.67
CA ASP A 65 0.12 -11.83 -11.26
C ASP A 65 0.47 -11.87 -9.76
N LEU A 66 0.54 -10.70 -9.10
CA LEU A 66 0.85 -10.59 -7.68
C LEU A 66 -0.39 -10.58 -6.79
N MET A 67 -1.58 -10.40 -7.37
CA MET A 67 -2.80 -10.15 -6.62
C MET A 67 -3.15 -11.29 -5.66
N VAL A 68 -3.05 -12.54 -6.11
CA VAL A 68 -3.37 -13.71 -5.29
C VAL A 68 -2.46 -13.78 -4.07
N LYS A 69 -1.15 -13.60 -4.28
CA LYS A 69 -0.15 -13.62 -3.20
C LYS A 69 -0.40 -12.49 -2.19
N ARG A 70 -0.53 -11.25 -2.66
CA ARG A 70 -0.67 -10.09 -1.77
C ARG A 70 -1.99 -10.08 -1.01
N ARG A 71 -3.08 -10.57 -1.61
CA ARG A 71 -4.38 -10.75 -0.94
C ARG A 71 -4.31 -11.81 0.16
N ALA A 72 -3.54 -12.88 -0.02
CA ALA A 72 -3.32 -13.88 1.02
C ALA A 72 -2.48 -13.34 2.19
N GLU A 73 -1.50 -12.48 1.90
CA GLU A 73 -0.66 -11.84 2.95
C GLU A 73 -1.41 -10.75 3.73
N TRP A 74 -2.28 -9.98 3.08
CA TRP A 74 -2.96 -8.81 3.64
C TRP A 74 -4.44 -8.77 3.23
N PRO A 75 -5.29 -9.62 3.84
CA PRO A 75 -6.68 -9.79 3.42
C PRO A 75 -7.58 -8.57 3.68
N ASP A 76 -7.18 -7.65 4.54
CA ASP A 76 -7.96 -6.45 4.90
C ASP A 76 -7.82 -5.31 3.90
N PHE A 77 -6.97 -5.46 2.88
CA PHE A 77 -6.84 -4.48 1.81
C PHE A 77 -7.77 -4.80 0.64
N GLN A 78 -8.22 -3.73 -0.01
CA GLN A 78 -8.75 -3.82 -1.37
C GLN A 78 -7.58 -3.87 -2.35
N PHE A 79 -7.78 -4.55 -3.48
CA PHE A 79 -6.75 -4.69 -4.50
C PHE A 79 -7.30 -4.34 -5.87
N GLU A 80 -6.60 -3.44 -6.54
CA GLU A 80 -6.84 -3.07 -7.94
C GLU A 80 -5.69 -3.64 -8.77
N ALA A 81 -6.03 -4.45 -9.77
CA ALA A 81 -5.04 -5.12 -10.61
C ALA A 81 -4.90 -4.40 -11.95
N PHE A 82 -3.67 -4.31 -12.45
CA PHE A 82 -3.39 -3.88 -13.82
C PHE A 82 -2.55 -4.91 -14.58
N GLN A 83 -2.56 -4.80 -15.91
CA GLN A 83 -1.81 -5.67 -16.81
C GLN A 83 -0.37 -5.16 -16.95
N ASP A 84 0.57 -5.92 -16.39
CA ASP A 84 1.95 -5.47 -16.16
C ASP A 84 2.92 -5.69 -17.35
N GLN A 85 2.48 -6.30 -18.46
CA GLN A 85 3.30 -6.64 -19.64
C GLN A 85 4.72 -7.19 -19.31
N GLY A 86 4.85 -7.88 -18.17
CA GLY A 86 6.09 -8.47 -17.67
C GLY A 86 7.13 -7.49 -17.11
N THR A 87 6.80 -6.22 -16.87
CA THR A 87 7.77 -5.25 -16.32
C THR A 87 8.19 -5.63 -14.89
N TYR A 88 7.28 -6.19 -14.08
CA TYR A 88 7.58 -6.74 -12.76
C TYR A 88 8.66 -7.82 -12.81
N VAL A 89 8.52 -8.78 -13.74
CA VAL A 89 9.48 -9.88 -13.88
C VAL A 89 10.87 -9.34 -14.24
N ARG A 90 10.94 -8.43 -15.22
CA ARG A 90 12.22 -7.81 -15.62
C ARG A 90 12.84 -6.98 -14.50
N LEU A 91 12.04 -6.22 -13.74
CA LEU A 91 12.52 -5.49 -12.57
C LEU A 91 13.04 -6.43 -11.49
N LYS A 92 12.37 -7.55 -11.26
CA LYS A 92 12.80 -8.56 -10.29
C LYS A 92 14.14 -9.19 -10.70
N GLU A 93 14.31 -9.53 -11.97
CA GLU A 93 15.58 -10.04 -12.51
C GLU A 93 16.72 -9.03 -12.34
N ILE A 94 16.47 -7.74 -12.61
CA ILE A 94 17.47 -6.68 -12.39
C ILE A 94 17.83 -6.56 -10.91
N GLN A 95 16.85 -6.64 -10.00
CA GLN A 95 17.08 -6.61 -8.56
C GLN A 95 17.90 -7.83 -8.11
N GLU A 96 17.53 -9.03 -8.53
CA GLU A 96 18.23 -10.27 -8.19
C GLU A 96 19.67 -10.26 -8.70
N LYS A 97 19.87 -9.78 -9.94
CA LYS A 97 21.21 -9.54 -10.49
C LYS A 97 21.99 -8.58 -9.60
N GLY A 98 21.42 -7.43 -9.28
CA GLY A 98 22.03 -6.43 -8.40
C GLY A 98 22.44 -6.99 -7.04
N LEU A 99 21.56 -7.78 -6.40
CA LEU A 99 21.84 -8.46 -5.14
C LEU A 99 22.98 -9.49 -5.26
N SER A 100 22.98 -10.31 -6.31
CA SER A 100 24.01 -11.34 -6.53
C SER A 100 25.41 -10.76 -6.78
N THR A 101 25.46 -9.55 -7.35
CA THR A 101 26.69 -8.81 -7.68
C THR A 101 27.03 -7.72 -6.67
N ALA A 102 26.31 -7.62 -5.55
CA ALA A 102 26.51 -6.58 -4.56
C ALA A 102 27.96 -6.54 -4.06
N GLY A 103 28.56 -5.35 -4.06
CA GLY A 103 29.96 -5.13 -3.69
C GLY A 103 31.00 -5.62 -4.71
N LYS A 104 30.58 -6.19 -5.85
CA LYS A 104 31.46 -6.69 -6.92
C LYS A 104 31.42 -5.84 -8.19
N LEU A 105 30.41 -4.99 -8.35
CA LEU A 105 30.25 -4.13 -9.52
C LEU A 105 31.19 -2.93 -9.46
N SER A 106 31.77 -2.59 -10.61
CA SER A 106 32.36 -1.26 -10.82
C SER A 106 31.29 -0.17 -10.78
N ILE A 107 31.72 1.09 -10.61
CA ILE A 107 30.83 2.26 -10.63
C ILE A 107 30.05 2.34 -11.94
N PHE A 108 30.68 2.03 -13.08
CA PHE A 108 30.03 2.04 -14.39
C PHE A 108 28.98 0.94 -14.53
N GLU A 109 29.28 -0.28 -14.06
CA GLU A 109 28.30 -1.38 -14.08
C GLU A 109 27.13 -1.11 -13.13
N PHE A 110 27.40 -0.52 -11.96
CA PHE A 110 26.37 -0.09 -11.04
C PHE A 110 25.47 0.99 -11.65
N ALA A 111 26.06 1.99 -12.32
CA ALA A 111 25.30 3.03 -13.02
C ALA A 111 24.44 2.45 -14.15
N ASN A 112 24.97 1.49 -14.93
CA ASN A 112 24.20 0.80 -15.98
C ASN A 112 23.04 -0.01 -15.41
N LEU A 113 23.24 -0.70 -14.29
CA LEU A 113 22.19 -1.45 -13.61
C LEU A 113 21.09 -0.51 -13.08
N PHE A 114 21.48 0.62 -12.49
CA PHE A 114 20.54 1.65 -12.03
C PHE A 114 19.75 2.28 -13.19
N TYR A 115 20.41 2.57 -14.31
CA TYR A 115 19.76 3.08 -15.51
C TYR A 115 18.75 2.07 -16.09
N ALA A 116 19.13 0.80 -16.19
CA ALA A 116 18.24 -0.27 -16.66
C ALA A 116 17.02 -0.44 -15.74
N MET A 117 17.23 -0.46 -14.43
CA MET A 117 16.16 -0.52 -13.43
C MET A 117 15.22 0.68 -13.55
N SER A 118 15.77 1.89 -13.72
CA SER A 118 14.97 3.12 -13.85
C SER A 118 14.14 3.12 -15.13
N GLY A 119 14.72 2.67 -16.25
CA GLY A 119 14.01 2.56 -17.51
C GLY A 119 12.86 1.56 -17.45
N GLU A 120 13.04 0.43 -16.77
CA GLU A 120 11.96 -0.54 -16.60
C GLU A 120 10.90 -0.07 -15.60
N LEU A 121 11.29 0.66 -14.55
CA LEU A 121 10.37 1.28 -13.61
C LEU A 121 9.50 2.34 -14.29
N MET A 122 10.06 3.13 -15.21
CA MET A 122 9.28 4.06 -16.02
C MET A 122 8.21 3.35 -16.85
N LYS A 123 8.55 2.24 -17.52
CA LYS A 123 7.56 1.45 -18.27
C LYS A 123 6.47 0.90 -17.36
N HIS A 124 6.85 0.39 -16.19
CA HIS A 124 5.90 -0.08 -15.19
C HIS A 124 4.91 1.01 -14.77
N CYS A 125 5.40 2.23 -14.52
CA CYS A 125 4.56 3.38 -14.22
C CYS A 125 3.65 3.77 -15.39
N SER A 126 4.13 3.76 -16.64
CA SER A 126 3.28 4.04 -17.81
C SER A 126 2.14 3.03 -17.93
N LEU A 127 2.40 1.73 -17.72
CA LEU A 127 1.37 0.69 -17.73
C LEU A 127 0.36 0.86 -16.61
N LEU A 128 0.81 1.25 -15.42
CA LEU A 128 -0.04 1.56 -14.27
C LEU A 128 -0.99 2.74 -14.57
N LEU A 129 -0.48 3.77 -15.24
CA LEU A 129 -1.23 4.99 -15.55
C LEU A 129 -2.12 4.84 -16.80
N GLY A 130 -1.91 3.80 -17.60
CA GLY A 130 -2.70 3.50 -18.79
C GLY A 130 -2.35 4.36 -20.01
N ASP A 131 -1.12 4.87 -20.08
CA ASP A 131 -0.59 5.65 -21.21
C ASP A 131 -0.18 4.76 -22.41
#